data_AF-A0A257JF21-F1
#
_entry.id   AF-A0A257JF21-F1
#
_cell.length_a   1.000
_cell.length_b   1.000
_cell.length_c   1.000
_cell.angle_alpha   90.00
_cell.angle_beta   90.00
_cell.angle_gamma   90.00
#
_symmetry.space_group_name_H-M   'P 1'
#
loop_
_entity.id
_entity.type
_entity.pdbx_description
1 polymer ?
#
loop_
_entity_poly.entity_id
_entity_poly.type
_entity_poly.pdbx_seq_one_letter_code
_entity_poly.pdbx_strand_id
1 'polypeptide(L)' 'GWGVELWAQNVFNVSYQQIAFDVPLQGSGTTNGVRQGLAGSSSQLYGAFLGEPRTYGVTVRRKF' A
#
# COMPACT_ATOMS: atom_id res chain seq x y z
N GLY A 1 3.06 14.20 -36.37
CA GLY A 1 1.67 14.35 -35.86
C GLY A 1 1.66 14.45 -34.35
N TRP A 2 0.59 14.95 -33.73
CA TRP A 2 0.46 15.05 -32.27
C TRP A 2 -0.80 14.32 -31.75
N GLY A 3 -0.83 14.02 -30.46
CA GLY A 3 -1.97 13.38 -29.79
C GLY A 3 -1.99 13.67 -28.29
N VAL A 4 -3.17 13.57 -27.68
CA VAL A 4 -3.41 13.82 -26.25
C VAL A 4 -4.17 12.63 -25.66
N GLU A 5 -3.83 12.23 -24.44
CA GLU A 5 -4.43 11.11 -23.71
C GLU A 5 -4.81 11.57 -22.31
N LEU A 6 -6.06 11.36 -21.92
CA LEU A 6 -6.56 11.62 -20.56
C LEU A 6 -6.68 10.28 -19.84
N TRP A 7 -6.23 10.22 -18.59
CA TRP A 7 -6.29 9.00 -17.80
C TRP A 7 -6.68 9.27 -16.34
N ALA A 8 -7.21 8.25 -15.71
CA ALA A 8 -7.57 8.25 -14.31
C ALA A 8 -7.25 6.88 -13.69
N GLN A 9 -6.77 6.87 -12.45
CA GLN A 9 -6.54 5.68 -11.64
C GLN A 9 -7.33 5.77 -10.35
N ASN A 10 -7.77 4.63 -9.83
CA ASN A 10 -8.57 4.54 -8.62
C ASN A 10 -9.84 5.44 -8.67
N VAL A 11 -10.63 5.32 -9.75
CA VAL A 11 -11.81 6.16 -10.01
C VAL A 11 -12.85 6.03 -8.88
N PHE A 12 -12.98 4.85 -8.28
CA PHE A 12 -13.89 4.61 -7.15
C PHE A 12 -13.34 5.06 -5.79
N ASN A 13 -12.12 5.62 -5.74
CA ASN A 13 -11.44 6.04 -4.51
C ASN A 13 -11.41 4.95 -3.43
N VAL A 14 -11.12 3.73 -3.85
CA VAL A 14 -10.95 2.60 -2.96
C VAL A 14 -9.62 2.75 -2.24
N SER A 15 -9.65 2.63 -0.92
CA SER A 15 -8.43 2.52 -0.13
C SER A 15 -7.93 1.09 -0.20
N TYR A 16 -6.72 0.90 -0.75
CA TYR A 16 -6.07 -0.40 -0.83
C TYR A 16 -4.60 -0.27 -0.45
N GLN A 17 -4.01 -1.39 -0.04
CA GLN A 17 -2.58 -1.52 0.19
C GLN A 17 -1.98 -2.39 -0.91
N GLN A 18 -0.83 -1.99 -1.44
CA GLN A 18 -0.13 -2.75 -2.46
C GLN A 18 0.51 -4.00 -1.83
N ILE A 19 1.23 -3.81 -0.72
CA ILE A 19 1.94 -4.87 0.00
C ILE A 19 1.89 -4.55 1.50
N ALA A 20 1.62 -5.56 2.32
CA ALA A 20 1.77 -5.50 3.77
C ALA A 20 2.85 -6.49 4.20
N PHE A 21 3.61 -6.15 5.23
CA PHE A 21 4.74 -6.95 5.69
C PHE A 21 4.96 -6.81 7.20
N ASP A 22 5.60 -7.84 7.78
CA ASP A 22 6.11 -7.79 9.14
C ASP A 22 7.35 -6.89 9.21
N VAL A 23 7.46 -6.10 10.27
CA VAL A 23 8.66 -5.31 10.55
C VAL A 23 9.51 -6.07 11.58
N PRO A 24 10.30 -7.08 11.18
CA PRO A 24 11.05 -7.90 12.10
C PRO A 24 12.04 -7.04 12.89
N LEU A 25 12.38 -7.49 14.10
CA LEU A 25 13.33 -6.85 15.02
C LEU A 25 12.87 -5.53 15.64
N GLN A 26 11.80 -4.89 15.13
CA GLN A 26 11.20 -3.69 15.72
C GLN A 26 10.00 -4.00 16.63
N GLY A 27 9.60 -5.27 16.71
CA GLY A 27 8.53 -5.76 17.55
C GLY A 27 8.54 -7.28 17.62
N SER A 28 7.90 -7.85 18.64
CA SER A 28 7.83 -9.30 18.82
C SER A 28 6.49 -9.73 19.43
N GLY A 29 6.13 -11.00 19.24
CA GLY A 29 4.90 -11.57 19.79
C GLY A 29 3.67 -11.10 19.03
N THR A 30 3.16 -11.95 18.13
CA THR A 30 1.84 -11.73 17.53
C THR A 30 0.77 -11.77 18.62
N THR A 31 -0.35 -11.09 18.40
CA THR A 31 -1.51 -11.12 19.32
C THR A 31 -1.97 -12.55 19.58
N ASN A 32 -1.91 -13.42 18.56
CA ASN A 32 -2.25 -14.83 18.70
C ASN A 32 -1.21 -15.60 19.53
N GLY A 33 0.08 -15.31 19.39
CA GLY A 33 1.14 -15.92 20.19
C GLY A 33 0.98 -15.63 21.69
N VAL A 34 0.60 -14.40 22.05
CA VAL A 34 0.31 -14.06 23.46
C VAL A 34 -0.93 -14.78 23.96
N ARG A 35 -2.01 -14.84 23.17
CA ARG A 35 -3.24 -15.57 23.54
C ARG A 35 -2.99 -17.06 23.78
N GLN A 36 -2.01 -17.64 23.11
CA GLN A 36 -1.59 -19.03 23.27
C GLN A 36 -0.54 -19.24 24.38
N GLY A 37 -0.11 -18.17 25.07
CA GLY A 37 0.94 -18.24 26.11
C GLY A 37 2.36 -18.41 25.58
N LEU A 38 2.57 -18.28 24.27
CA LEU A 38 3.87 -18.45 23.60
C LEU A 38 4.75 -17.19 23.69
N ALA A 39 4.16 -16.04 24.05
CA ALA A 39 4.86 -14.77 24.22
C ALA A 39 4.28 -13.98 25.40
N GLY A 40 5.13 -13.25 26.13
CA GLY A 40 4.73 -12.48 27.31
C GLY A 40 4.06 -11.13 27.01
N SER A 41 4.23 -10.60 25.79
CA SER A 41 3.58 -9.36 25.35
C SER A 41 3.41 -9.34 23.83
N SER A 42 2.45 -8.53 23.35
CA SER A 42 2.22 -8.35 21.92
C SER A 42 2.72 -6.97 21.50
N SER A 43 3.83 -6.97 20.79
CA SER A 43 4.50 -5.76 20.30
C SER A 43 4.84 -5.85 18.81
N GLN A 44 4.36 -6.88 18.10
CA GLN A 44 4.66 -7.06 16.69
C GLN A 44 4.13 -5.89 15.86
N LEU A 45 5.00 -5.35 15.01
CA LEU A 45 4.72 -4.22 14.14
C LEU A 45 4.53 -4.68 12.70
N TYR A 46 3.58 -4.03 12.02
CA TYR A 46 3.26 -4.27 10.62
C TYR A 46 3.42 -2.98 9.83
N GLY A 47 4.03 -3.08 8.66
CA GLY A 47 4.15 -2.01 7.69
C GLY A 47 3.31 -2.28 6.45
N ALA A 48 2.94 -1.23 5.72
CA ALA A 48 2.26 -1.37 4.44
C ALA A 48 2.67 -0.26 3.46
N PHE A 49 2.80 -0.63 2.19
CA PHE A 49 2.85 0.31 1.08
C PHE A 49 1.42 0.57 0.62
N LEU A 50 0.93 1.79 0.85
CA LEU A 50 -0.42 2.18 0.48
C LEU A 50 -0.53 2.36 -1.03
N GLY A 51 -1.65 1.93 -1.61
CA GLY A 51 -1.97 2.18 -3.01
C GLY A 51 -2.24 3.65 -3.26
N GLU A 52 -2.01 4.09 -4.50
CA GLU A 52 -2.27 5.47 -4.88
C GLU A 52 -3.74 5.86 -4.62
N PRO A 53 -3.97 7.09 -4.11
CA PRO A 53 -5.30 7.64 -4.06
C PRO A 53 -5.84 7.85 -5.48
N ARG A 54 -7.11 8.23 -5.57
CA ARG A 54 -7.71 8.67 -6.83
C ARG A 54 -6.82 9.72 -7.52
N THR A 55 -6.29 9.36 -8.68
CA THR A 55 -5.29 10.16 -9.41
C THR A 55 -5.72 10.36 -10.85
N TYR A 56 -5.48 11.55 -11.39
CA TYR A 56 -5.83 11.94 -12.76
C TYR A 56 -4.59 12.46 -13.48
N GLY A 57 -4.53 12.28 -14.79
CA GLY A 57 -3.43 12.81 -15.56
C GLY A 57 -3.73 12.98 -17.05
N VAL A 58 -2.80 13.68 -17.70
CA VAL A 58 -2.83 14.00 -19.12
C VAL A 58 -1.46 13.74 -19.71
N THR A 59 -1.42 13.05 -20.84
CA THR A 59 -0.20 12.81 -21.61
C THR A 59 -0.33 13.48 -22.98
N VAL A 60 0.66 14.29 -23.36
CA VAL A 60 0.73 14.92 -24.69
C VAL A 60 1.91 14.34 -25.47
N ARG A 61 1.67 13.85 -26.69
CA ARG A 61 2.69 13.26 -27.56
C ARG A 61 2.79 14.04 -28.87
N ARG A 62 4.02 14.31 -29.35
CA ARG A 62 4.30 14.95 -30.65
C ARG A 62 5.41 14.19 -31.36
N LYS A 63 5.21 13.89 -32.65
CA LYS A 63 6.20 13.29 -33.55
C LYS A 63 6.57 14.31 -34.62
N PHE A 64 7.88 14.54 -34.78
CA PHE A 64 8.50 15.41 -35.77
C PHE A 64 8.84 14.62 -37.04
#